data_AF-A0A0N4UEK8-F1
#
_entry.id   AF-A0A0N4UEK8-F1
#
_cell.length_a   1.000
_cell.length_b   1.000
_cell.length_c   1.000
_cell.angle_alpha   90.00
_cell.angle_beta   90.00
_cell.angle_gamma   90.00
#
_symmetry.space_group_name_H-M   'P 1'
#
loop_
_entity.id
_entity.type
_entity.pdbx_description
1 polymer ?
#
loop_
_entity_poly.entity_id
_entity_poly.type
_entity_poly.pdbx_seq_one_letter_code
_entity_poly.pdbx_strand_id
1 'polypeptide(L)'
;MRYTSVVWPAREDLTLSYAPWCKKRYPLSFRGLHEEMIDLYEWLRPSPLEIALRFRVFERVRCILQQIWPLARIDFFGSLYTGLFLPSSDIDVVVEVETNCENPLSRTAEVLRLSCIADSIQVLDKAFVPIVKLVDRDTKISFDISFNTPSGVMAAGFIQQMKRRYPCLEPLALILKQFLTQRQLNLVFTGGLSSYGLILMLISFFQRTLNEVNLGEIFLSFLQLYSLDFNYMNTALRIRDGGAYIPKEQMLAQMNRPSNSNLCIEDPLQPENDVGRCSWNIVSVRQEFEQAFKKLCAVFMQPREYSSVWRSHYNGSLLSHILSIPPKYTRYRNWLRGRVILDGQFSSPPSLSRSSSPDLLSPLNDDTSLIYTPVDF
;
A
#
# COMPACT_ATOMS: atom_id res chain seq x y z
N MET A 1 22.86 -19.68 16.61
CA MET A 1 21.50 -20.05 16.13
C MET A 1 21.60 -21.41 15.44
N ARG A 2 20.85 -22.42 15.88
CA ARG A 2 20.74 -23.70 15.15
C ARG A 2 19.93 -23.42 13.87
N TYR A 3 20.53 -23.65 12.70
CA TYR A 3 19.88 -23.46 11.41
C TYR A 3 18.81 -24.54 11.22
N THR A 4 17.54 -24.15 11.24
CA THR A 4 16.44 -25.00 10.78
C THR A 4 16.54 -25.13 9.26
N SER A 5 16.63 -26.36 8.76
CA SER A 5 16.65 -26.68 7.33
C SER A 5 15.38 -26.20 6.64
N VAL A 6 15.51 -25.25 5.72
CA VAL A 6 14.41 -24.81 4.85
C VAL A 6 14.21 -25.85 3.75
N VAL A 7 13.03 -26.47 3.70
CA VAL A 7 12.61 -27.40 2.65
C VAL A 7 12.10 -26.60 1.45
N TRP A 8 12.58 -26.90 0.24
CA TRP A 8 12.20 -26.20 -0.98
C TRP A 8 11.29 -27.08 -1.87
N PRO A 9 10.24 -26.52 -2.50
CA PRO A 9 9.39 -27.27 -3.42
C PRO A 9 10.14 -27.65 -4.70
N ALA A 10 9.73 -28.77 -5.31
CA ALA A 10 10.32 -29.32 -6.54
C ALA A 10 10.07 -28.42 -7.77
N ARG A 11 10.94 -28.51 -8.77
CA ARG A 11 10.88 -27.75 -10.04
C ARG A 11 9.57 -28.02 -10.79
N GLU A 12 8.71 -27.01 -10.88
CA GLU A 12 7.75 -26.89 -11.97
C GLU A 12 8.30 -25.87 -12.98
N ASP A 13 8.28 -26.23 -14.25
CA ASP A 13 8.81 -25.46 -15.38
C ASP A 13 8.15 -24.08 -15.48
N LEU A 14 8.80 -23.04 -14.95
CA LEU A 14 8.26 -21.68 -14.92
C LEU A 14 9.17 -20.69 -15.67
N THR A 15 8.80 -20.43 -16.91
CA THR A 15 9.25 -19.35 -17.77
C THR A 15 8.92 -17.98 -17.17
N LEU A 16 9.75 -17.40 -16.28
CA LEU A 16 9.66 -16.01 -15.77
C LEU A 16 8.29 -15.54 -15.22
N SER A 17 7.28 -16.41 -15.14
CA SER A 17 5.87 -16.00 -14.99
C SER A 17 5.51 -15.62 -13.56
N TYR A 18 6.31 -16.04 -12.58
CA TYR A 18 6.00 -15.84 -11.16
C TYR A 18 6.33 -14.42 -10.66
N ALA A 19 7.20 -13.70 -11.37
CA ALA A 19 7.71 -12.39 -10.94
C ALA A 19 7.64 -11.39 -12.10
N PRO A 20 6.49 -10.72 -12.32
CA PRO A 20 6.27 -9.90 -13.51
C PRO A 20 7.15 -8.63 -13.61
N TRP A 21 7.92 -8.31 -12.55
CA TRP A 21 8.90 -7.24 -12.56
C TRP A 21 10.27 -7.67 -13.13
N CYS A 22 10.56 -8.97 -13.16
CA CYS A 22 11.87 -9.45 -13.55
C CYS A 22 12.13 -9.20 -15.05
N LYS A 23 13.13 -8.38 -15.33
CA LYS A 23 13.61 -8.11 -16.71
C LYS A 23 14.82 -8.96 -17.08
N LYS A 24 15.47 -9.56 -16.08
CA LYS A 24 16.73 -10.31 -16.19
C LYS A 24 16.88 -11.26 -14.99
N ARG A 25 17.88 -12.14 -15.06
CA ARG A 25 18.31 -12.95 -13.91
C ARG A 25 19.21 -12.09 -13.01
N TYR A 26 18.77 -11.74 -11.81
CA TYR A 26 19.54 -10.88 -10.91
C TYR A 26 20.68 -11.65 -10.20
N PRO A 27 21.87 -11.06 -10.01
CA PRO A 27 22.95 -11.72 -9.30
C PRO A 27 22.65 -11.87 -7.81
N LEU A 28 23.31 -12.84 -7.17
CA LEU A 28 23.15 -13.15 -5.74
C LEU A 28 24.04 -12.29 -4.88
N SER A 29 23.79 -10.99 -4.93
CA SER A 29 24.57 -9.98 -4.20
C SER A 29 23.66 -8.83 -3.79
N PHE A 30 24.15 -7.97 -2.88
CA PHE A 30 23.45 -6.72 -2.53
C PHE A 30 23.17 -5.87 -3.77
N ARG A 31 24.09 -5.85 -4.74
CA ARG A 31 23.89 -5.18 -6.03
C ARG A 31 22.74 -5.81 -6.83
N GLY A 32 22.63 -7.14 -6.86
CA GLY A 32 21.53 -7.79 -7.57
C GLY A 32 20.18 -7.54 -6.92
N LEU A 33 20.12 -7.56 -5.59
CA LEU A 33 18.93 -7.18 -4.82
C LEU A 33 18.54 -5.72 -5.10
N HIS A 34 19.50 -4.81 -5.14
CA HIS A 34 19.28 -3.40 -5.51
C HIS A 34 18.66 -3.26 -6.90
N GLU A 35 19.25 -3.89 -7.90
CA GLU A 35 18.76 -3.85 -9.29
C GLU A 35 17.35 -4.44 -9.39
N GLU A 36 17.09 -5.54 -8.68
CA GLU A 36 15.76 -6.16 -8.64
C GLU A 36 14.72 -5.25 -7.96
N MET A 37 15.09 -4.59 -6.87
CA MET A 37 14.21 -3.66 -6.18
C MET A 37 13.85 -2.44 -7.03
N ILE A 38 14.79 -1.93 -7.85
CA ILE A 38 14.49 -0.87 -8.82
C ILE A 38 13.47 -1.37 -9.83
N ASP A 39 13.67 -2.56 -10.40
CA ASP A 39 12.74 -3.12 -11.39
C ASP A 39 11.37 -3.43 -10.79
N LEU A 40 11.32 -3.91 -9.54
CA LEU A 40 10.09 -4.10 -8.79
C LEU A 40 9.39 -2.78 -8.51
N TYR A 41 10.11 -1.73 -8.10
CA TYR A 41 9.55 -0.40 -7.89
C TYR A 41 8.97 0.17 -9.19
N GLU A 42 9.71 0.09 -10.30
CA GLU A 42 9.25 0.52 -11.62
C GLU A 42 8.02 -0.25 -12.08
N TRP A 43 7.91 -1.53 -11.71
CA TRP A 43 6.70 -2.28 -11.89
C TRP A 43 5.60 -1.76 -10.95
N LEU A 44 5.81 -1.67 -9.64
CA LEU A 44 4.75 -1.34 -8.67
C LEU A 44 4.21 0.08 -8.79
N ARG A 45 5.03 1.06 -9.16
CA ARG A 45 4.62 2.45 -9.20
C ARG A 45 3.44 2.67 -10.17
N PRO A 46 2.54 3.61 -9.87
CA PRO A 46 1.49 4.00 -10.79
C PRO A 46 1.99 4.34 -12.19
N SER A 47 1.41 3.71 -13.21
CA SER A 47 1.62 4.12 -14.59
C SER A 47 0.82 5.39 -14.92
N PRO A 48 1.25 6.18 -15.92
CA PRO A 48 0.49 7.36 -16.37
C PRO A 48 -0.97 7.05 -16.71
N LEU A 49 -1.25 5.86 -17.23
CA LEU A 49 -2.61 5.40 -17.54
C LEU A 49 -3.44 5.11 -16.28
N GLU A 50 -2.85 4.46 -15.27
CA GLU A 50 -3.51 4.22 -13.97
C GLU A 50 -3.83 5.53 -13.26
N ILE A 51 -2.92 6.51 -13.35
CA ILE A 51 -3.10 7.86 -12.81
C ILE A 51 -4.24 8.57 -13.54
N ALA A 52 -4.20 8.62 -14.88
CA ALA A 52 -5.23 9.27 -15.70
C ALA A 52 -6.62 8.64 -15.51
N LEU A 53 -6.70 7.31 -15.39
CA LEU A 53 -7.96 6.63 -15.10
C LEU A 53 -8.52 7.08 -13.73
N ARG A 54 -7.70 7.09 -12.68
CA ARG A 54 -8.13 7.51 -11.34
C ARG A 54 -8.63 8.97 -11.35
N PHE A 55 -7.94 9.87 -12.05
CA PHE A 55 -8.42 11.24 -12.23
C PHE A 55 -9.78 11.30 -12.95
N ARG A 56 -9.95 10.53 -14.04
CA ARG A 56 -11.23 10.51 -14.79
C ARG A 56 -12.38 9.98 -13.94
N VAL A 57 -12.17 8.92 -13.15
CA VAL A 57 -13.21 8.38 -12.26
C VAL A 57 -13.48 9.34 -11.11
N PHE A 58 -12.44 9.97 -10.54
CA PHE A 58 -12.60 11.01 -9.53
C PHE A 58 -13.45 12.17 -10.04
N GLU A 59 -13.20 12.70 -11.23
CA GLU A 59 -13.99 13.79 -11.81
C GLU A 59 -15.47 13.42 -12.00
N ARG A 60 -15.78 12.17 -12.37
CA ARG A 60 -17.18 11.69 -12.44
C ARG A 60 -17.86 11.74 -11.08
N VAL A 61 -17.21 11.22 -10.04
CA VAL A 61 -17.72 11.24 -8.67
C VAL A 61 -17.84 12.67 -8.16
N ARG A 62 -16.82 13.52 -8.41
CA ARG A 62 -16.79 14.94 -8.05
C ARG A 62 -17.96 15.72 -8.64
N CYS A 63 -18.32 15.49 -9.90
CA CYS A 63 -19.49 16.13 -10.52
C CYS A 63 -20.80 15.82 -9.77
N ILE A 64 -21.01 14.58 -9.33
CA ILE A 64 -22.20 14.21 -8.54
C ILE A 64 -22.13 14.85 -7.15
N LEU A 65 -20.97 14.81 -6.50
CA LEU A 65 -20.78 15.44 -5.19
C LEU A 65 -21.01 16.96 -5.24
N GLN A 66 -20.60 17.63 -6.32
CA GLN A 66 -20.85 19.07 -6.52
C GLN A 66 -22.34 19.37 -6.74
N GLN A 67 -23.12 18.46 -7.32
CA GLN A 67 -24.58 18.62 -7.40
C GLN A 67 -25.24 18.53 -6.02
N ILE A 68 -24.73 17.67 -5.13
CA ILE A 68 -25.24 17.51 -3.77
C ILE A 68 -24.84 18.70 -2.91
N TRP A 69 -23.58 19.15 -3.06
CA TRP A 69 -22.94 20.19 -2.26
C TRP A 69 -22.35 21.29 -3.18
N PRO A 70 -23.17 22.20 -3.73
CA PRO A 70 -22.73 23.17 -4.74
C PRO A 70 -21.61 24.11 -4.31
N LEU A 71 -21.55 24.43 -3.02
CA LEU A 71 -20.54 25.33 -2.44
C LEU A 71 -19.34 24.59 -1.84
N ALA A 72 -19.34 23.25 -1.86
CA ALA A 72 -18.27 22.48 -1.24
C ALA A 72 -16.99 22.51 -2.07
N ARG A 73 -15.85 22.53 -1.37
CA ARG A 73 -14.56 22.16 -1.96
C ARG A 73 -14.42 20.65 -1.94
N ILE A 74 -14.09 20.06 -3.07
CA ILE A 74 -14.02 18.61 -3.25
C ILE A 74 -12.69 18.26 -3.87
N ASP A 75 -11.84 17.60 -3.10
CA ASP A 75 -10.48 17.23 -3.50
C ASP A 75 -10.20 15.79 -3.08
N PHE A 76 -9.24 15.14 -3.75
CA PHE A 76 -8.69 13.86 -3.29
C PHE A 76 -7.44 14.10 -2.43
N PHE A 77 -7.15 13.17 -1.53
CA PHE A 77 -5.92 13.16 -0.74
C PHE A 77 -5.30 11.75 -0.74
N GLY A 78 -4.43 11.48 0.23
CA GLY A 78 -3.93 10.13 0.49
C GLY A 78 -3.02 9.57 -0.61
N SER A 79 -3.26 8.31 -0.97
CA SER A 79 -2.31 7.56 -1.82
C SER A 79 -2.29 8.04 -3.28
N LEU A 80 -3.42 8.55 -3.79
CA LEU A 80 -3.49 9.17 -5.12
C LEU A 80 -2.68 10.48 -5.14
N TYR A 81 -2.87 11.35 -4.14
CA TYR A 81 -2.14 12.61 -4.04
C TYR A 81 -0.63 12.42 -3.88
N THR A 82 -0.22 11.41 -3.11
CA THR A 82 1.20 11.13 -2.84
C THR A 82 1.88 10.30 -3.93
N GLY A 83 1.12 9.70 -4.85
CA GLY A 83 1.64 8.74 -5.85
C GLY A 83 2.01 7.38 -5.26
N LEU A 84 1.67 7.10 -4.00
CA LEU A 84 2.02 5.87 -3.27
C LEU A 84 0.89 4.82 -3.28
N PHE A 85 0.14 4.76 -4.38
CA PHE A 85 -0.97 3.83 -4.53
C PHE A 85 -0.55 2.56 -5.28
N LEU A 86 -1.14 1.43 -4.87
CA LEU A 86 -1.08 0.16 -5.61
C LEU A 86 -2.32 0.04 -6.50
N PRO A 87 -2.36 -0.87 -7.50
CA PRO A 87 -3.50 -1.01 -8.40
C PRO A 87 -4.86 -1.16 -7.70
N SER A 88 -4.90 -1.81 -6.53
CA SER A 88 -6.10 -1.99 -5.71
C SER A 88 -6.30 -0.94 -4.61
N SER A 89 -5.52 0.14 -4.59
CA SER A 89 -5.70 1.21 -3.60
C SER A 89 -6.90 2.09 -3.94
N ASP A 90 -7.64 2.43 -2.89
CA ASP A 90 -8.82 3.30 -2.88
C ASP A 90 -8.44 4.75 -3.21
N ILE A 91 -9.43 5.55 -3.65
CA ILE A 91 -9.32 7.00 -3.80
C ILE A 91 -9.95 7.66 -2.58
N ASP A 92 -9.11 8.29 -1.76
CA ASP A 92 -9.55 9.06 -0.59
C ASP A 92 -10.04 10.45 -1.03
N VAL A 93 -11.30 10.78 -0.76
CA VAL A 93 -11.92 12.06 -1.13
C VAL A 93 -12.35 12.81 0.12
N VAL A 94 -12.07 14.11 0.15
CA VAL A 94 -12.57 15.04 1.17
C VAL A 94 -13.60 15.97 0.54
N VAL A 95 -14.74 16.11 1.23
CA VAL A 95 -15.80 17.08 0.88
C VAL A 95 -15.87 18.08 2.02
N GLU A 96 -15.50 19.32 1.75
CA GLU A 96 -15.55 20.41 2.71
C GLU A 96 -16.86 21.17 2.56
N VAL A 97 -17.77 20.95 3.51
CA VAL A 97 -19.11 21.55 3.55
C VAL A 97 -19.23 22.50 4.72
N GLU A 98 -20.18 23.44 4.64
CA GLU A 98 -20.53 24.30 5.77
C GLU A 98 -20.98 23.47 6.99
N THR A 99 -20.66 23.93 8.20
CA THR A 99 -20.84 23.18 9.46
C THR A 99 -22.29 22.79 9.77
N ASN A 100 -23.27 23.48 9.16
CA ASN A 100 -24.69 23.29 9.44
C ASN A 100 -25.35 22.24 8.53
N CYS A 101 -24.56 21.45 7.79
CA CYS A 101 -25.09 20.43 6.89
C CYS A 101 -25.61 19.22 7.68
N GLU A 102 -26.92 18.98 7.64
CA GLU A 102 -27.54 17.82 8.27
C GLU A 102 -27.20 16.53 7.51
N ASN A 103 -26.72 15.52 8.24
CA ASN A 103 -26.49 14.14 7.77
C ASN A 103 -25.75 13.99 6.42
N PRO A 104 -24.55 14.58 6.27
CA PRO A 104 -23.84 14.64 4.99
C PRO A 104 -23.53 13.25 4.40
N LEU A 105 -23.23 12.26 5.25
CA LEU A 105 -22.96 10.88 4.84
C LEU A 105 -24.20 10.23 4.20
N SER A 106 -25.35 10.28 4.88
CA SER A 106 -26.58 9.62 4.44
C SER A 106 -27.11 10.24 3.14
N ARG A 107 -27.16 11.58 3.07
CA ARG A 107 -27.58 12.31 1.87
C ARG A 107 -26.66 12.00 0.68
N THR A 108 -25.36 11.94 0.92
CA THR A 108 -24.38 11.62 -0.13
C THR A 108 -24.55 10.20 -0.63
N ALA A 109 -24.71 9.22 0.26
CA ALA A 109 -24.93 7.84 -0.12
C ALA A 109 -26.24 7.64 -0.89
N GLU A 110 -27.32 8.35 -0.55
CA GLU A 110 -28.60 8.30 -1.26
C GLU A 110 -28.47 8.77 -2.72
N VAL A 111 -27.92 9.96 -2.94
CA VAL A 111 -27.77 10.50 -4.31
C VAL A 111 -26.78 9.68 -5.14
N LEU A 112 -25.70 9.18 -4.54
CA LEU A 112 -24.78 8.27 -5.23
C LEU A 112 -25.49 6.98 -5.68
N ARG A 113 -26.41 6.43 -4.89
CA ARG A 113 -27.20 5.24 -5.30
C ARG A 113 -28.11 5.57 -6.48
N LEU A 114 -28.79 6.71 -6.44
CA LEU A 114 -29.68 7.15 -7.52
C LEU A 114 -28.94 7.39 -8.85
N SER A 115 -27.70 7.86 -8.79
CA SER A 115 -26.88 8.10 -9.98
C SER A 115 -26.40 6.84 -10.72
N CYS A 116 -26.57 5.65 -10.11
CA CYS A 116 -26.09 4.38 -10.67
C CYS A 116 -24.59 4.33 -10.99
N ILE A 117 -23.76 5.17 -10.33
CA ILE A 117 -22.32 5.24 -10.58
C ILE A 117 -21.54 4.03 -10.01
N ALA A 118 -22.07 3.37 -8.98
CA ALA A 118 -21.36 2.35 -8.21
C ALA A 118 -22.12 1.03 -8.15
N ASP A 119 -21.39 -0.06 -7.90
CA ASP A 119 -21.96 -1.39 -7.59
C ASP A 119 -22.29 -1.55 -6.11
N SER A 120 -21.53 -0.89 -5.24
CA SER A 120 -21.75 -0.90 -3.80
C SER A 120 -21.54 0.49 -3.23
N ILE A 121 -22.40 0.87 -2.27
CA ILE A 121 -22.32 2.12 -1.51
C ILE A 121 -22.68 1.83 -0.06
N GLN A 122 -21.72 2.02 0.84
CA GLN A 122 -21.83 1.76 2.28
C GLN A 122 -21.53 3.02 3.08
N VAL A 123 -22.31 3.26 4.13
CA VAL A 123 -22.04 4.32 5.10
C VAL A 123 -21.38 3.67 6.31
N LEU A 124 -20.15 4.12 6.62
CA LEU A 124 -19.37 3.66 7.76
C LEU A 124 -19.30 4.81 8.78
N ASP A 125 -20.37 4.99 9.55
CA ASP A 125 -20.57 6.11 10.48
C ASP A 125 -19.97 5.90 11.88
N LYS A 126 -19.68 4.64 12.26
CA LYS A 126 -19.13 4.27 13.58
C LYS A 126 -17.60 4.29 13.65
N ALA A 127 -16.92 4.50 12.53
CA ALA A 127 -15.46 4.54 12.48
C ALA A 127 -14.91 5.84 13.10
N PHE A 128 -13.61 5.88 13.42
CA PHE A 128 -12.96 7.10 13.94
C PHE A 128 -13.10 8.29 12.98
N VAL A 129 -13.00 8.03 11.68
CA VAL A 129 -13.39 8.96 10.62
C VAL A 129 -14.58 8.35 9.89
N PRO A 130 -15.79 8.92 10.05
CA PRO A 130 -16.97 8.48 9.31
C PRO A 130 -16.81 8.70 7.80
N ILE A 131 -17.13 7.69 6.99
CA ILE A 131 -16.97 7.75 5.53
C ILE A 131 -18.16 7.15 4.77
N VAL A 132 -18.34 7.58 3.52
CA VAL A 132 -19.13 6.88 2.49
C VAL A 132 -18.17 6.12 1.60
N LYS A 133 -18.20 4.78 1.69
CA LYS A 133 -17.41 3.90 0.83
C LYS A 133 -18.21 3.51 -0.40
N LEU A 134 -17.65 3.61 -1.59
CA LEU A 134 -18.27 3.14 -2.83
C LEU A 134 -17.28 2.42 -3.73
N VAL A 135 -17.78 1.58 -4.63
CA VAL A 135 -16.97 0.92 -5.67
C VAL A 135 -17.52 1.30 -7.04
N ASP A 136 -16.75 2.05 -7.83
CA ASP A 136 -17.14 2.48 -9.17
C ASP A 136 -17.48 1.27 -10.06
N ARG A 137 -18.63 1.33 -10.72
CA ARG A 137 -19.18 0.21 -11.48
C ARG A 137 -18.28 -0.23 -12.64
N ASP A 138 -17.71 0.74 -13.36
CA ASP A 138 -17.01 0.47 -14.62
C ASP A 138 -15.56 0.02 -14.37
N THR A 139 -14.88 0.72 -13.45
CA THR A 139 -13.45 0.54 -13.20
C THR A 139 -13.13 -0.33 -12.00
N LYS A 140 -14.13 -0.61 -11.16
CA LYS A 140 -13.99 -1.34 -9.88
C LYS A 140 -13.07 -0.63 -8.88
N ILE A 141 -12.81 0.66 -9.08
CA ILE A 141 -12.00 1.47 -8.16
C ILE A 141 -12.87 1.88 -6.97
N SER A 142 -12.38 1.59 -5.77
CA SER A 142 -13.02 2.01 -4.52
C SER A 142 -12.75 3.48 -4.23
N PHE A 143 -13.71 4.15 -3.59
CA PHE A 143 -13.55 5.48 -3.00
C PHE A 143 -13.96 5.46 -1.54
N ASP A 144 -13.26 6.24 -0.74
CA ASP A 144 -13.61 6.55 0.64
C ASP A 144 -13.86 8.07 0.73
N ILE A 145 -15.14 8.47 0.85
CA ILE A 145 -15.55 9.88 0.90
C ILE A 145 -15.74 10.29 2.36
N SER A 146 -14.97 11.29 2.78
CA SER A 146 -14.95 11.86 4.13
C SER A 146 -15.39 13.32 4.11
N PHE A 147 -15.95 13.81 5.21
CA PHE A 147 -16.45 15.19 5.32
C PHE A 147 -15.65 15.97 6.36
N ASN A 148 -15.20 17.17 6.00
CA ASN A 148 -14.53 18.11 6.91
C ASN A 148 -13.34 17.48 7.68
N THR A 149 -12.52 16.67 7.00
CA THR A 149 -11.38 15.95 7.56
C THR A 149 -10.04 16.49 7.03
N PRO A 150 -9.60 17.67 7.48
CA PRO A 150 -8.39 18.31 6.97
C PRO A 150 -7.11 17.53 7.31
N SER A 151 -7.12 16.67 8.34
CA SER A 151 -5.98 15.87 8.75
C SER A 151 -5.45 14.96 7.63
N GLY A 152 -6.33 14.36 6.83
CA GLY A 152 -5.93 13.54 5.69
C GLY A 152 -5.18 14.32 4.60
N VAL A 153 -5.63 15.56 4.33
CA VAL A 153 -5.00 16.47 3.37
C VAL A 153 -3.63 16.90 3.88
N MET A 154 -3.53 17.30 5.16
CA MET A 154 -2.28 17.69 5.78
C MET A 154 -1.28 16.53 5.82
N ALA A 155 -1.73 15.31 6.13
CA ALA A 155 -0.89 14.12 6.12
C ALA A 155 -0.34 13.81 4.72
N ALA A 156 -1.17 13.95 3.67
CA ALA A 156 -0.72 13.78 2.30
C ALA A 156 0.34 14.83 1.89
N GLY A 157 0.15 16.09 2.29
CA GLY A 157 1.13 17.16 2.11
C GLY A 157 2.45 16.90 2.84
N PHE A 158 2.38 16.43 4.10
CA PHE A 158 3.55 16.03 4.89
C PHE A 158 4.32 14.89 4.22
N ILE A 159 3.63 13.85 3.75
CA ILE A 159 4.27 12.73 3.04
C ILE A 159 4.98 13.22 1.79
N GLN A 160 4.39 14.15 1.01
CA GLN A 160 5.05 14.71 -0.17
C GLN A 160 6.35 15.44 0.19
N GLN A 161 6.40 16.16 1.31
CA GLN A 161 7.66 16.77 1.78
C GLN A 161 8.69 15.70 2.17
N MET A 162 8.26 14.63 2.86
CA MET A 162 9.15 13.56 3.28
C MET A 162 9.70 12.74 2.10
N LYS A 163 8.92 12.54 1.03
CA LYS A 163 9.41 11.94 -0.23
C LYS A 163 10.54 12.74 -0.86
N ARG A 164 10.45 14.07 -0.84
CA ARG A 164 11.52 14.96 -1.36
C ARG A 164 12.77 14.87 -0.50
N ARG A 165 12.60 14.76 0.83
CA ARG A 165 13.72 14.64 1.78
C ARG A 165 14.41 13.28 1.71
N TYR A 166 13.65 12.21 1.48
CA TYR A 166 14.12 10.83 1.47
C TYR A 166 13.77 10.15 0.14
N PRO A 167 14.62 10.24 -0.89
CA PRO A 167 14.31 9.70 -2.22
C PRO A 167 14.02 8.19 -2.24
N CYS A 168 14.62 7.43 -1.32
CA CYS A 168 14.38 5.99 -1.18
C CYS A 168 13.05 5.64 -0.48
N LEU A 169 12.33 6.64 0.06
CA LEU A 169 11.06 6.43 0.76
C LEU A 169 9.99 5.85 -0.16
N GLU A 170 9.85 6.40 -1.37
CA GLU A 170 8.82 5.99 -2.32
C GLU A 170 9.01 4.53 -2.80
N PRO A 171 10.20 4.12 -3.27
CA PRO A 171 10.46 2.72 -3.61
C PRO A 171 10.16 1.76 -2.45
N LEU A 172 10.67 2.06 -1.25
CA LEU A 172 10.44 1.19 -0.09
C LEU A 172 8.98 1.15 0.34
N ALA A 173 8.29 2.28 0.34
CA ALA A 173 6.89 2.37 0.73
C ALA A 173 6.03 1.49 -0.18
N LEU A 174 6.21 1.53 -1.51
CA LEU A 174 5.46 0.69 -2.43
C LEU A 174 5.79 -0.80 -2.27
N ILE A 175 7.07 -1.16 -2.14
CA ILE A 175 7.50 -2.55 -1.97
C ILE A 175 6.96 -3.14 -0.68
N LEU A 176 7.10 -2.43 0.45
CA LEU A 176 6.60 -2.86 1.76
C LEU A 176 5.07 -2.85 1.81
N LYS A 177 4.41 -1.90 1.13
CA LYS A 177 2.95 -1.90 1.01
C LYS A 177 2.45 -3.13 0.26
N GLN A 178 3.10 -3.52 -0.85
CA GLN A 178 2.78 -4.78 -1.54
C GLN A 178 3.06 -6.00 -0.64
N PHE A 179 4.19 -5.99 0.07
CA PHE A 179 4.59 -7.04 1.01
C PHE A 179 3.54 -7.28 2.09
N LEU A 180 2.96 -6.23 2.67
CA LEU A 180 1.91 -6.36 3.68
C LEU A 180 0.55 -6.69 3.06
N THR A 181 0.25 -6.15 1.88
CA THR A 181 -1.02 -6.36 1.18
C THR A 181 -1.22 -7.82 0.81
N GLN A 182 -0.19 -8.49 0.28
CA GLN A 182 -0.31 -9.91 -0.09
C GLN A 182 -0.54 -10.83 1.13
N ARG A 183 -0.26 -10.34 2.35
CA ARG A 183 -0.43 -11.06 3.62
C ARG A 183 -1.67 -10.61 4.39
N GLN A 184 -2.45 -9.69 3.83
CA GLN A 184 -3.62 -9.08 4.49
C GLN A 184 -3.26 -8.35 5.81
N LEU A 185 -2.01 -7.91 5.95
CA LEU A 185 -1.49 -7.20 7.13
C LEU A 185 -1.48 -5.67 6.95
N ASN A 186 -2.12 -5.17 5.90
CA ASN A 186 -2.23 -3.74 5.57
C ASN A 186 -3.55 -3.10 6.05
N LEU A 187 -4.45 -3.88 6.66
CA LEU A 187 -5.78 -3.43 7.07
C LEU A 187 -5.84 -3.19 8.57
N VAL A 188 -6.08 -1.94 8.98
CA VAL A 188 -6.15 -1.55 10.39
C VAL A 188 -7.32 -2.21 11.12
N PHE A 189 -8.43 -2.44 10.42
CA PHE A 189 -9.61 -3.09 10.97
C PHE A 189 -9.31 -4.51 11.50
N THR A 190 -8.39 -5.24 10.86
CA THR A 190 -7.91 -6.56 11.29
C THR A 190 -6.63 -6.48 12.12
N GLY A 191 -6.27 -5.29 12.62
CA GLY A 191 -5.08 -5.05 13.44
C GLY A 191 -3.77 -4.91 12.66
N GLY A 192 -3.82 -4.90 11.33
CA GLY A 192 -2.67 -4.69 10.46
C GLY A 192 -2.10 -3.28 10.53
N LEU A 193 -0.98 -3.07 9.84
CA LEU A 193 -0.28 -1.80 9.78
C LEU A 193 -0.87 -0.92 8.68
N SER A 194 -1.33 0.29 9.06
CA SER A 194 -1.83 1.27 8.08
C SER A 194 -0.72 1.72 7.12
N SER A 195 -1.10 2.14 5.90
CA SER A 195 -0.12 2.72 4.95
C SER A 195 0.57 3.96 5.53
N TYR A 196 -0.16 4.79 6.28
CA TYR A 196 0.42 5.95 6.95
C TYR A 196 1.42 5.54 8.04
N GLY A 197 1.06 4.57 8.90
CA GLY A 197 1.94 4.04 9.93
C GLY A 197 3.22 3.42 9.36
N LEU A 198 3.11 2.67 8.25
CA LEU A 198 4.28 2.14 7.53
C LEU A 198 5.20 3.26 7.03
N ILE A 199 4.63 4.33 6.46
CA ILE A 199 5.42 5.48 5.99
C ILE A 199 6.09 6.20 7.17
N LEU A 200 5.41 6.35 8.32
CA LEU A 200 6.02 6.94 9.51
C LEU A 200 7.16 6.07 10.07
N MET A 201 7.02 4.73 10.04
CA MET A 201 8.11 3.81 10.38
C MET A 201 9.31 3.98 9.43
N LEU A 202 9.07 4.15 8.13
CA LEU A 202 10.13 4.42 7.15
C LEU A 202 10.79 5.79 7.41
N ILE A 203 10.01 6.84 7.68
CA ILE A 203 10.56 8.16 8.03
C ILE A 203 11.43 8.07 9.28
N SER A 204 10.95 7.38 10.33
CA SER A 204 11.72 7.19 11.57
C SER A 204 13.01 6.40 11.35
N PHE A 205 12.98 5.43 10.44
CA PHE A 205 14.19 4.72 10.00
C PHE A 205 15.16 5.67 9.30
N PHE A 206 14.70 6.43 8.31
CA PHE A 206 15.55 7.38 7.56
C PHE A 206 16.06 8.57 8.38
N GLN A 207 15.38 8.92 9.47
CA GLN A 207 15.86 9.91 10.44
C GLN A 207 17.11 9.45 11.18
N ARG A 208 17.38 8.14 11.21
CA ARG A 208 18.48 7.52 11.98
C ARG A 208 19.53 6.87 11.11
N THR A 209 19.22 6.55 9.86
CA THR A 209 20.18 5.99 8.91
C THR A 209 20.90 7.08 8.12
N LEU A 210 22.18 6.86 7.84
CA LEU A 210 22.94 7.70 6.92
C LEU A 210 22.50 7.44 5.47
N ASN A 211 22.90 8.33 4.56
CA ASN A 211 22.53 8.36 3.13
C ASN A 211 23.07 7.15 2.32
N GLU A 212 22.65 5.93 2.67
CA GLU A 212 22.88 4.75 1.84
C GLU A 212 22.13 4.92 0.51
N VAL A 213 22.83 4.63 -0.60
CA VAL A 213 22.27 4.72 -1.95
C VAL A 213 21.73 3.36 -2.41
N ASN A 214 22.16 2.27 -1.75
CA ASN A 214 21.80 0.92 -2.12
C ASN A 214 20.46 0.50 -1.48
N LEU A 215 19.36 0.55 -2.25
CA LEU A 215 18.04 0.06 -1.85
C LEU A 215 18.02 -1.35 -1.23
N GLY A 216 18.88 -2.27 -1.68
CA GLY A 216 18.92 -3.63 -1.16
C GLY A 216 19.47 -3.70 0.27
N GLU A 217 20.52 -2.92 0.54
CA GLU A 217 21.09 -2.78 1.89
C GLU A 217 20.08 -2.07 2.82
N ILE A 218 19.50 -0.96 2.35
CA ILE A 218 18.50 -0.21 3.10
C ILE A 218 17.29 -1.09 3.47
N PHE A 219 16.80 -1.89 2.52
CA PHE A 219 15.65 -2.78 2.74
C PHE A 219 15.96 -3.85 3.77
N LEU A 220 17.15 -4.47 3.71
CA LEU A 220 17.58 -5.44 4.70
C LEU A 220 17.76 -4.81 6.08
N SER A 221 18.36 -3.63 6.16
CA SER A 221 18.51 -2.86 7.40
C SER A 221 17.16 -2.49 8.00
N PHE A 222 16.17 -2.09 7.18
CA PHE A 222 14.81 -1.82 7.63
C PHE A 222 14.15 -3.09 8.20
N LEU A 223 14.24 -4.21 7.46
CA LEU A 223 13.69 -5.49 7.91
C LEU A 223 14.35 -5.95 9.20
N GLN A 224 15.67 -5.87 9.31
CA GLN A 224 16.41 -6.24 10.51
C GLN A 224 15.93 -5.43 11.72
N LEU A 225 15.90 -4.11 11.58
CA LEU A 225 15.51 -3.20 12.65
C LEU A 225 14.10 -3.53 13.17
N TYR A 226 13.11 -3.58 12.28
CA TYR A 226 11.72 -3.75 12.67
C TYR A 226 11.29 -5.22 12.86
N SER A 227 12.18 -6.18 12.68
CA SER A 227 11.90 -7.58 13.03
C SER A 227 12.64 -8.08 14.27
N LEU A 228 13.89 -7.65 14.45
CA LEU A 228 14.80 -8.17 15.48
C LEU A 228 15.16 -7.13 16.54
N ASP A 229 15.50 -5.90 16.13
CA ASP A 229 16.19 -4.96 17.03
C ASP A 229 15.23 -3.98 17.74
N PHE A 230 14.12 -3.60 17.12
CA PHE A 230 13.19 -2.61 17.66
C PHE A 230 12.37 -3.16 18.83
N ASN A 231 12.46 -2.49 19.98
CA ASN A 231 11.71 -2.85 21.18
C ASN A 231 10.28 -2.29 21.14
N TYR A 232 9.37 -3.01 20.50
CA TYR A 232 7.93 -2.70 20.44
C TYR A 232 7.27 -2.52 21.82
N MET A 233 7.76 -3.22 22.85
CA MET A 233 7.16 -3.16 24.19
C MET A 233 7.37 -1.79 24.84
N ASN A 234 8.60 -1.27 24.76
CA ASN A 234 9.03 -0.13 25.60
C ASN A 234 9.46 1.11 24.81
N THR A 235 9.55 1.04 23.49
CA THR A 235 10.00 2.15 22.65
C THR A 235 8.85 2.71 21.80
N ALA A 236 8.70 4.03 21.79
CA ALA A 236 7.82 4.75 20.87
C ALA A 236 8.64 5.51 19.81
N LEU A 237 8.05 5.66 18.62
CA LEU A 237 8.61 6.43 17.51
C LEU A 237 8.14 7.88 17.59
N ARG A 238 9.04 8.82 17.93
CA ARG A 238 8.83 10.25 17.74
C ARG A 238 9.23 10.63 16.31
N ILE A 239 8.35 11.31 15.59
CA ILE A 239 8.58 11.68 14.19
C ILE A 239 9.03 13.14 14.06
N ARG A 240 8.58 14.03 14.96
CA ARG A 240 8.94 15.45 14.91
C ARG A 240 10.40 15.72 15.28
N ASP A 241 10.85 16.95 15.01
CA ASP A 241 12.14 17.49 15.44
C ASP A 241 13.37 16.66 15.05
N GLY A 242 13.32 16.00 13.89
CA GLY A 242 14.40 15.14 13.39
C GLY A 242 14.30 13.69 13.83
N GLY A 243 13.30 13.33 14.64
CA GLY A 243 13.00 11.96 15.02
C GLY A 243 13.77 11.48 16.24
N ALA A 244 13.12 10.66 17.07
CA ALA A 244 13.75 10.04 18.23
C ALA A 244 13.07 8.73 18.63
N TYR A 245 13.82 7.86 19.30
CA TYR A 245 13.26 6.74 20.04
C TYR A 245 13.14 7.17 21.49
N ILE A 246 11.94 7.14 22.03
CA ILE A 246 11.68 7.56 23.41
C ILE A 246 11.00 6.43 24.19
N PRO A 247 11.11 6.42 25.53
CA PRO A 247 10.32 5.52 26.36
C PRO A 247 8.84 5.65 26.03
N LYS A 248 8.18 4.52 25.79
CA LYS A 248 6.77 4.48 25.39
C LYS A 248 5.85 5.08 26.43
N GLU A 249 6.16 4.88 27.72
CA GLU A 249 5.45 5.52 28.83
C GLU A 249 5.46 7.06 28.71
N GLN A 250 6.61 7.64 28.37
CA GLN A 250 6.74 9.09 28.15
C GLN A 250 5.86 9.56 26.98
N MET A 251 5.76 8.77 25.91
CA MET A 251 4.90 9.08 24.77
C MET A 251 3.43 9.00 25.17
N LEU A 252 3.02 7.90 25.80
CA LEU A 252 1.63 7.63 26.18
C LEU A 252 1.08 8.68 27.16
N ALA A 253 1.92 9.24 28.03
CA ALA A 253 1.54 10.34 28.94
C ALA A 253 1.08 11.61 28.21
N GLN A 254 1.40 11.77 26.92
CA GLN A 254 1.04 12.92 26.09
C GLN A 254 -0.16 12.63 25.17
N MET A 255 -0.62 11.39 25.10
CA MET A 255 -1.66 10.96 24.16
C MET A 255 -3.06 11.20 24.72
N ASN A 256 -3.98 11.67 23.87
CA ASN A 256 -5.40 11.84 24.24
C ASN A 256 -6.10 10.50 24.53
N ARG A 257 -5.64 9.43 23.88
CA ARG A 257 -6.19 8.07 24.00
C ARG A 257 -5.04 7.07 24.06
N PRO A 258 -4.35 6.98 25.21
CA PRO A 258 -3.25 6.04 25.38
C PRO A 258 -3.76 4.61 25.17
N SER A 259 -2.91 3.75 24.62
CA SER A 259 -3.26 2.37 24.34
C SER A 259 -2.13 1.43 24.72
N ASN A 260 -2.49 0.18 25.01
CA ASN A 260 -1.53 -0.90 25.22
C ASN A 260 -1.06 -1.52 23.91
N SER A 261 -1.24 -0.84 22.76
CA SER A 261 -0.74 -1.32 21.46
C SER A 261 0.76 -1.52 21.52
N ASN A 262 1.26 -2.63 20.97
CA ASN A 262 2.69 -2.90 20.86
C ASN A 262 3.41 -1.93 19.90
N LEU A 263 2.68 -1.16 19.09
CA LEU A 263 3.26 -0.11 18.25
C LEU A 263 2.76 1.25 18.73
N CYS A 264 3.69 2.15 19.04
CA CYS A 264 3.37 3.53 19.40
C CYS A 264 4.15 4.48 18.49
N ILE A 265 3.43 5.29 17.71
CA ILE A 265 4.00 6.24 16.75
C ILE A 265 3.32 7.58 16.94
N GLU A 266 4.11 8.61 17.25
CA GLU A 266 3.65 9.99 17.29
C GLU A 266 3.17 10.43 15.90
N ASP A 267 1.95 10.94 15.81
CA ASP A 267 1.51 11.66 14.62
C ASP A 267 2.21 13.04 14.58
N PRO A 268 3.03 13.33 13.55
CA PRO A 268 3.76 14.60 13.48
C PRO A 268 2.85 15.82 13.31
N LEU A 269 1.58 15.64 12.92
CA LEU A 269 0.61 16.71 12.73
C LEU A 269 -0.36 16.83 13.92
N GLN A 270 -0.50 15.76 14.71
CA GLN A 270 -1.34 15.71 15.90
C GLN A 270 -0.62 14.93 17.00
N PRO A 271 0.39 15.51 17.69
CA PRO A 271 1.29 14.78 18.60
C PRO A 271 0.59 13.99 19.72
N GLU A 272 -0.63 14.37 20.06
CA GLU A 272 -1.52 13.71 21.01
C GLU A 272 -2.25 12.46 20.46
N ASN A 273 -2.01 12.10 19.21
CA ASN A 273 -2.55 10.92 18.53
C ASN A 273 -1.47 9.85 18.27
N ASP A 274 -1.74 8.63 18.74
CA ASP A 274 -0.92 7.46 18.45
C ASP A 274 -1.41 6.76 17.18
N VAL A 275 -0.65 6.87 16.09
CA VAL A 275 -0.95 6.23 14.80
C VAL A 275 -0.85 4.71 14.88
N GLY A 276 -0.04 4.18 15.81
CA GLY A 276 0.16 2.75 16.04
C GLY A 276 -0.94 2.09 16.88
N ARG A 277 -1.85 2.88 17.47
CA ARG A 277 -2.89 2.40 18.41
C ARG A 277 -3.72 1.23 17.88
N CYS A 278 -4.13 1.28 16.63
CA CYS A 278 -5.02 0.27 16.05
C CYS A 278 -4.26 -0.90 15.40
N SER A 279 -2.93 -0.85 15.34
CA SER A 279 -2.08 -1.90 14.78
C SER A 279 -1.80 -3.02 15.80
N TRP A 280 -2.84 -3.53 16.46
CA TRP A 280 -2.70 -4.50 17.56
C TRP A 280 -2.07 -5.83 17.12
N ASN A 281 -2.13 -6.15 15.82
CA ASN A 281 -1.51 -7.33 15.22
C ASN A 281 -0.08 -7.04 14.67
N ILE A 282 0.60 -6.00 15.17
CA ILE A 282 1.99 -5.69 14.79
C ILE A 282 2.96 -6.86 15.02
N VAL A 283 2.64 -7.78 15.95
CA VAL A 283 3.45 -8.99 16.17
C VAL A 283 3.51 -9.87 14.93
N SER A 284 2.40 -10.02 14.19
CA SER A 284 2.38 -10.76 12.92
C SER A 284 3.18 -10.04 11.84
N VAL A 285 3.09 -8.71 11.78
CA VAL A 285 3.91 -7.89 10.87
C VAL A 285 5.40 -8.08 11.16
N ARG A 286 5.81 -8.05 12.44
CA ARG A 286 7.18 -8.30 12.89
C ARG A 286 7.66 -9.69 12.46
N GLN A 287 6.85 -10.73 12.65
CA GLN A 287 7.16 -12.10 12.25
C GLN A 287 7.35 -12.23 10.74
N GLU A 288 6.52 -11.58 9.94
CA GLU A 288 6.63 -11.61 8.48
C GLU A 288 7.87 -10.86 8.00
N PHE A 289 8.21 -9.71 8.62
CA PHE A 289 9.49 -9.05 8.39
C PHE A 289 10.69 -9.94 8.77
N GLU A 290 10.60 -10.67 9.90
CA GLU A 290 11.63 -11.59 10.35
C GLU A 290 11.85 -12.74 9.36
N GLN A 291 10.76 -13.33 8.87
CA GLN A 291 10.80 -14.38 7.85
C GLN A 291 11.41 -13.86 6.54
N ALA A 292 11.03 -12.66 6.11
CA ALA A 292 11.59 -12.04 4.91
C ALA A 292 13.09 -11.76 5.05
N PHE A 293 13.50 -11.20 6.19
CA PHE A 293 14.90 -10.96 6.51
C PHE A 293 15.71 -12.25 6.48
N LYS A 294 15.24 -13.30 7.18
CA LYS A 294 15.90 -14.61 7.21
C LYS A 294 16.00 -15.24 5.81
N LYS A 295 14.93 -15.20 5.01
CA LYS A 295 14.93 -15.73 3.64
C LYS A 295 15.96 -15.04 2.75
N LEU A 296 16.06 -13.70 2.81
CA LEU A 296 17.02 -12.95 2.01
C LEU A 296 18.45 -13.11 2.52
N CYS A 297 18.70 -13.00 3.83
CA CYS A 297 20.02 -13.20 4.43
C CYS A 297 20.55 -14.61 4.23
N ALA A 298 19.68 -15.62 4.25
CA ALA A 298 20.07 -17.00 3.97
C ALA A 298 20.79 -17.10 2.63
N VAL A 299 20.39 -16.33 1.61
CA VAL A 299 21.06 -16.33 0.30
C VAL A 299 22.50 -15.83 0.36
N PHE A 300 22.76 -14.82 1.20
CA PHE A 300 24.07 -14.19 1.30
C PHE A 300 25.04 -14.91 2.25
N MET A 301 24.53 -15.68 3.22
CA MET A 301 25.32 -16.29 4.29
C MET A 301 25.64 -17.79 4.10
N GLN A 302 25.14 -18.47 3.06
CA GLN A 302 25.37 -19.91 2.93
C GLN A 302 26.85 -20.25 2.72
N PRO A 303 27.38 -21.29 3.40
CA PRO A 303 28.67 -21.88 3.07
C PRO A 303 28.73 -22.26 1.58
N ARG A 304 29.90 -22.10 0.96
CA ARG A 304 30.10 -22.32 -0.49
C ARG A 304 29.57 -23.68 -0.98
N GLU A 305 29.64 -24.69 -0.13
CA GLU A 305 29.20 -26.06 -0.40
C GLU A 305 27.69 -26.17 -0.68
N TYR A 306 26.85 -25.46 0.08
CA TYR A 306 25.39 -25.43 -0.14
C TYR A 306 24.98 -24.48 -1.26
N SER A 307 25.87 -23.55 -1.62
CA SER A 307 25.62 -22.51 -2.62
C SER A 307 25.39 -23.09 -4.02
N SER A 308 25.95 -24.26 -4.35
CA SER A 308 25.71 -24.93 -5.64
C SER A 308 24.25 -25.41 -5.77
N VAL A 309 23.73 -26.04 -4.72
CA VAL A 309 22.33 -26.52 -4.64
C VAL A 309 21.36 -25.34 -4.67
N TRP A 310 21.65 -24.28 -3.93
CA TRP A 310 20.79 -23.10 -3.95
C TRP A 310 20.76 -22.44 -5.33
N ARG A 311 21.94 -22.27 -5.97
CA ARG A 311 22.06 -21.69 -7.31
C ARG A 311 21.33 -22.50 -8.39
N SER A 312 21.22 -23.82 -8.23
CA SER A 312 20.50 -24.68 -9.20
C SER A 312 18.98 -24.53 -9.11
N HIS A 313 18.44 -24.03 -8.00
CA HIS A 313 17.01 -23.77 -7.77
C HIS A 313 16.63 -22.30 -7.91
N TYR A 314 17.61 -21.41 -8.02
CA TYR A 314 17.37 -19.98 -8.15
C TYR A 314 16.84 -19.60 -9.53
N ASN A 315 15.55 -19.26 -9.59
CA ASN A 315 14.83 -18.87 -10.81
C ASN A 315 15.06 -17.41 -11.24
N GLY A 316 16.01 -16.72 -10.61
CA GLY A 316 16.48 -15.41 -11.06
C GLY A 316 15.93 -14.20 -10.35
N SER A 317 15.10 -14.38 -9.32
CA SER A 317 14.49 -13.32 -8.51
C SER A 317 14.62 -13.62 -7.02
N LEU A 318 15.35 -12.77 -6.28
CA LEU A 318 15.43 -12.87 -4.82
C LEU A 318 14.12 -12.44 -4.17
N LEU A 319 13.50 -11.39 -4.71
CA LEU A 319 12.26 -10.85 -4.15
C LEU A 319 11.08 -11.82 -4.33
N SER A 320 11.09 -12.70 -5.34
CA SER A 320 10.02 -13.70 -5.51
C SER A 320 9.87 -14.67 -4.34
N HIS A 321 10.91 -14.82 -3.50
CA HIS A 321 10.86 -15.64 -2.29
C HIS A 321 10.04 -15.01 -1.15
N ILE A 322 9.81 -13.69 -1.22
CA ILE A 322 9.13 -12.92 -0.16
C ILE A 322 7.91 -12.14 -0.68
N LEU A 323 7.79 -11.98 -1.99
CA LEU A 323 6.78 -11.19 -2.69
C LEU A 323 6.13 -11.99 -3.82
N SER A 324 4.82 -11.86 -3.94
CA SER A 324 4.00 -12.40 -5.01
C SER A 324 3.06 -11.30 -5.51
N ILE A 325 2.89 -11.24 -6.82
CA ILE A 325 1.98 -10.31 -7.49
C ILE A 325 0.82 -11.13 -8.05
N PRO A 326 -0.41 -10.93 -7.53
CA PRO A 326 -1.59 -11.58 -8.08
C PRO A 326 -1.73 -11.36 -9.59
N PRO A 327 -1.99 -12.41 -10.39
CA PRO A 327 -2.16 -12.29 -11.85
C PRO A 327 -3.21 -11.26 -12.27
N LYS A 328 -4.22 -10.99 -11.43
CA LYS A 328 -5.24 -9.96 -11.67
C LYS A 328 -4.65 -8.56 -11.85
N TYR A 329 -3.53 -8.22 -11.19
CA TYR A 329 -2.89 -6.92 -11.37
C TYR A 329 -2.19 -6.81 -12.73
N THR A 330 -1.58 -7.90 -13.20
CA THR A 330 -1.04 -7.97 -14.56
C THR A 330 -2.16 -7.87 -15.60
N ARG A 331 -3.28 -8.59 -15.39
CA ARG A 331 -4.48 -8.49 -16.25
C ARG A 331 -5.04 -7.07 -16.29
N TYR A 332 -5.19 -6.42 -15.14
CA TYR A 332 -5.66 -5.04 -15.04
C TYR A 332 -4.79 -4.06 -15.85
N ARG A 333 -3.46 -4.17 -15.74
CA ARG A 333 -2.56 -3.31 -16.51
C ARG A 333 -2.58 -3.60 -18.00
N ASN A 334 -2.75 -4.86 -18.40
CA ASN A 334 -2.93 -5.23 -19.80
C ASN A 334 -4.27 -4.71 -20.35
N TRP A 335 -5.35 -4.82 -19.57
CA TRP A 335 -6.67 -4.27 -19.88
C TRP A 335 -6.61 -2.75 -20.09
N LEU A 336 -5.93 -2.02 -19.20
CA LEU A 336 -5.73 -0.58 -19.33
C LEU A 336 -4.99 -0.20 -20.63
N ARG A 337 -3.91 -0.91 -20.96
CA ARG A 337 -3.16 -0.66 -22.19
C ARG A 337 -4.01 -0.93 -23.44
N GLY A 338 -4.78 -2.03 -23.44
CA GLY A 338 -5.67 -2.38 -24.54
C GLY A 338 -6.74 -1.32 -24.81
N ARG A 339 -7.34 -0.74 -23.76
CA ARG A 339 -8.33 0.34 -23.86
C ARG A 339 -7.77 1.58 -24.57
N VAL A 340 -6.56 2.00 -24.23
CA VAL A 340 -5.94 3.20 -24.80
C VAL A 340 -5.57 3.01 -26.27
N ILE A 341 -5.16 1.80 -26.65
CA ILE A 341 -4.87 1.47 -28.06
C ILE A 341 -6.16 1.51 -28.90
N LEU A 342 -7.29 1.07 -28.33
CA LEU A 342 -8.60 1.13 -28.99
C LEU A 342 -9.17 2.56 -29.04
N ASP A 343 -9.00 3.35 -27.98
CA ASP A 343 -9.47 4.74 -27.88
C ASP A 343 -8.49 5.77 -28.49
N GLY A 344 -7.60 5.35 -29.40
CA GLY A 344 -6.57 6.17 -30.06
C GLY A 344 -7.06 7.40 -30.88
N GLN A 345 -8.32 7.77 -30.74
CA GLN A 345 -8.93 9.02 -31.18
C GLN A 345 -9.41 9.84 -29.97
N PHE A 346 -8.49 10.37 -29.15
CA PHE A 346 -8.85 11.36 -28.13
C PHE A 346 -9.10 12.74 -28.77
N SER A 347 -10.18 12.83 -29.53
CA SER A 347 -10.84 14.07 -29.92
C SER A 347 -12.34 13.80 -29.89
N SER A 348 -13.04 14.37 -28.91
CA SER A 348 -14.48 14.26 -28.60
C SER A 348 -14.92 13.11 -27.66
N PRO A 349 -15.89 13.37 -26.75
CA PRO A 349 -16.35 12.38 -25.78
C PRO A 349 -17.23 11.33 -26.47
N PRO A 350 -17.11 10.03 -26.16
CA PRO A 350 -18.01 9.04 -26.73
C PRO A 350 -19.39 9.16 -26.06
N SER A 351 -20.43 9.31 -26.86
CA SER A 351 -21.80 9.03 -26.46
C SER A 351 -21.91 7.55 -26.13
N LEU A 352 -22.25 7.23 -24.88
CA LEU A 352 -22.46 5.86 -24.42
C LEU A 352 -23.77 5.30 -24.98
N SER A 353 -23.73 4.69 -26.17
CA SER A 353 -24.76 3.74 -26.59
C SER A 353 -24.54 2.40 -25.88
N ARG A 354 -25.56 1.94 -25.14
CA ARG A 354 -25.59 0.65 -24.44
C ARG A 354 -25.45 -0.52 -25.43
N SER A 355 -24.28 -1.13 -25.50
CA SER A 355 -24.15 -2.53 -25.93
C SER A 355 -23.29 -3.29 -24.93
N SER A 356 -23.86 -4.34 -24.37
CA SER A 356 -23.28 -5.22 -23.38
C SER A 356 -22.29 -6.18 -24.06
N SER A 357 -21.01 -5.82 -24.11
CA SER A 357 -19.92 -6.75 -24.40
C SER A 357 -19.23 -7.17 -23.09
N PRO A 358 -18.99 -8.49 -22.87
CA PRO A 358 -18.49 -9.02 -21.60
C PRO A 358 -17.06 -8.55 -21.24
N ASP A 359 -16.30 -8.01 -22.19
CA ASP A 359 -14.92 -7.54 -21.98
C ASP A 359 -14.81 -6.08 -21.46
N LEU A 360 -15.93 -5.45 -21.09
CA LEU A 360 -15.92 -4.04 -20.72
C LEU A 360 -15.47 -3.77 -19.27
N LEU A 361 -15.57 -4.75 -18.38
CA LEU A 361 -15.35 -4.53 -16.94
C LEU A 361 -13.88 -4.71 -16.55
N SER A 362 -13.44 -3.90 -15.58
CA SER A 362 -12.10 -4.02 -15.00
C SER A 362 -11.95 -5.32 -14.18
N PRO A 363 -10.82 -6.06 -14.32
CA PRO A 363 -10.61 -7.35 -13.64
C PRO A 363 -10.15 -7.21 -12.17
N LEU A 364 -10.14 -6.01 -11.59
CA LEU A 364 -9.62 -5.77 -10.23
C LEU A 364 -10.37 -6.55 -9.14
N ASN A 365 -11.65 -6.85 -9.37
CA ASN A 365 -12.55 -7.55 -8.43
C ASN A 365 -12.93 -8.97 -8.89
N ASP A 366 -12.29 -9.52 -9.92
CA ASP A 366 -12.47 -10.94 -10.26
C ASP A 366 -11.75 -11.80 -9.22
N ASP A 367 -12.47 -12.19 -8.17
CA ASP A 367 -12.06 -13.25 -7.26
C ASP A 367 -12.26 -14.61 -7.95
N THR A 368 -11.46 -14.85 -9.00
CA THR A 368 -11.06 -16.22 -9.32
C THR A 368 -9.98 -16.62 -8.33
N SER A 369 -10.42 -16.88 -7.09
CA SER A 369 -9.63 -17.58 -6.10
C SER A 369 -9.25 -18.94 -6.68
N LEU A 370 -8.02 -19.08 -7.17
CA LEU A 370 -7.39 -20.38 -7.15
C LEU A 370 -7.32 -20.79 -5.68
N ILE A 371 -8.15 -21.79 -5.37
CA ILE A 371 -8.20 -22.56 -4.16
C ILE A 371 -6.75 -22.89 -3.76
N TYR A 372 -6.17 -22.11 -2.85
CA TYR A 372 -5.02 -22.56 -2.09
C TYR A 372 -5.59 -23.46 -1.00
N THR A 373 -5.62 -24.76 -1.29
CA THR A 373 -5.73 -25.77 -0.24
C THR A 373 -4.63 -25.50 0.79
N PRO A 374 -4.93 -25.44 2.10
CA PRO A 374 -3.88 -25.42 3.09
C PRO A 374 -3.07 -26.71 2.91
N VAL A 375 -1.78 -26.58 2.65
CA VAL A 375 -0.87 -27.71 2.84
C VAL A 375 -0.66 -27.76 4.34
N ASP A 376 -1.36 -28.66 5.01
CA ASP A 376 -0.96 -29.17 6.32
C ASP A 376 0.41 -29.84 6.13
N PHE A 377 1.50 -29.20 6.56
CA PHE A 377 2.74 -29.82 7.09
C PHE A 377 3.65 -28.77 7.76
#